data_AF-A0A955VTM5-F1
#
_entry.id   AF-A0A955VTM5-F1
#
_cell.length_a   1.000
_cell.length_b   1.000
_cell.length_c   1.000
_cell.angle_alpha   90.00
_cell.angle_beta   90.00
_cell.angle_gamma   90.00
#
_symmetry.space_group_name_H-M   'P 1'
#
loop_
_entity.id
_entity.type
_entity.pdbx_description
1 polymer ?
#
loop_
_entity_poly.entity_id
_entity_poly.type
_entity_poly.pdbx_seq_one_letter_code
_entity_poly.pdbx_strand_id
1 'polypeptide(L)' 'MKTPRRSASLLLLRHPDDPQVYRVERRHDAPFLGGYHAFPGGMAEADEAPEAAALRETWEE' A
#
# COMPACT_ATOMS: atom_id res chain seq x y z
N MET A 1 23.76 7.36 -5.44
CA MET A 1 22.49 6.99 -6.10
C MET A 1 21.63 6.31 -5.05
N LYS A 2 20.40 6.76 -4.77
CA LYS A 2 19.54 6.07 -3.78
C LYS A 2 19.04 4.78 -4.41
N THR A 3 19.33 3.64 -3.78
CA THR A 3 18.80 2.35 -4.19
C THR A 3 17.27 2.36 -4.02
N PRO A 4 16.48 2.05 -5.06
CA PRO A 4 15.04 1.89 -4.92
C PRO A 4 14.72 0.83 -3.86
N ARG A 5 13.76 1.11 -2.98
CA ARG A 5 13.25 0.12 -2.03
C ARG A 5 12.13 -0.66 -2.70
N ARG A 6 12.10 -1.98 -2.47
CA ARG A 6 10.98 -2.82 -2.91
C ARG A 6 9.76 -2.53 -2.04
N SER A 7 8.60 -2.45 -2.66
CA SER A 7 7.32 -2.21 -1.99
C SER A 7 6.20 -2.95 -2.72
N ALA A 8 5.11 -3.21 -2.02
CA ALA A 8 3.92 -3.80 -2.60
C ALA A 8 2.66 -3.15 -2.02
N SER A 9 1.62 -3.06 -2.84
CA SER A 9 0.31 -2.52 -2.44
C SER A 9 -0.79 -3.47 -2.90
N LEU A 10 -1.89 -3.49 -2.15
CA LEU A 10 -3.02 -4.36 -2.42
C LEU A 10 -4.21 -3.55 -2.94
N LEU A 11 -4.66 -3.89 -4.14
CA LEU A 11 -5.85 -3.31 -4.75
C LEU A 11 -7.08 -4.17 -4.42
N LEU A 12 -7.81 -3.82 -3.36
CA LEU A 12 -9.05 -4.50 -2.99
C LEU A 12 -10.19 -4.05 -3.93
N LEU A 13 -10.73 -4.97 -4.70
CA LEU A 13 -11.90 -4.75 -5.56
C LEU A 13 -13.16 -5.41 -4.97
N ARG A 14 -14.29 -4.72 -5.12
CA ARG A 14 -15.62 -5.33 -5.03
C ARG A 14 -16.49 -4.84 -6.20
N HIS A 15 -17.58 -5.57 -6.45
CA HIS A 15 -18.55 -5.31 -7.53
C HIS A 15 -17.92 -5.34 -8.94
N PRO A 16 -17.90 -6.49 -9.63
CA PRO A 16 -17.21 -6.61 -10.92
C PRO A 16 -17.79 -5.71 -12.03
N ASP A 17 -19.09 -5.42 -11.99
CA ASP A 17 -19.77 -4.61 -13.02
C ASP A 17 -19.72 -3.09 -12.73
N ASP A 18 -19.44 -2.70 -11.48
CA ASP A 18 -19.20 -1.30 -11.06
C ASP A 18 -18.04 -1.30 -10.04
N PRO A 19 -16.79 -1.39 -10.52
CA PRO A 19 -15.64 -1.64 -9.66
C PRO A 19 -15.46 -0.56 -8.61
N GLN A 20 -15.54 -0.98 -7.35
CA GLN A 20 -15.23 -0.13 -6.20
C GLN A 20 -13.93 -0.61 -5.58
N VAL A 21 -13.08 0.36 -5.25
CA VAL A 21 -11.77 0.10 -4.65
C VAL A 21 -11.68 0.66 -3.25
N TYR A 22 -10.97 -0.05 -2.38
CA TYR A 22 -10.60 0.47 -1.07
C TYR A 22 -9.36 1.34 -1.19
N ARG A 23 -9.41 2.57 -0.64
CA ARG A 23 -8.26 3.47 -0.54
C ARG A 23 -8.11 3.95 0.89
N VAL A 24 -6.88 4.23 1.26
CA VAL A 24 -6.53 4.91 2.50
C VAL A 24 -6.17 6.36 2.21
N GLU A 25 -6.16 7.20 3.24
CA GLU A 25 -5.54 8.52 3.20
C GLU A 25 -4.40 8.53 4.20
N ARG A 26 -3.19 8.87 3.74
CA ARG A 26 -2.03 8.99 4.62
C ARG A 26 -2.29 10.10 5.62
N ARG A 27 -1.91 9.90 6.89
CA ARG A 27 -1.99 10.95 7.91
C ARG A 27 -1.40 12.26 7.39
N HIS A 28 -2.08 13.38 7.64
CA HIS A 28 -1.67 14.68 7.08
C HIS A 28 -0.27 15.12 7.52
N ASP A 29 0.19 14.65 8.69
CA ASP A 29 1.52 14.92 9.25
C ASP A 29 2.60 13.94 8.77
N ALA A 30 2.30 13.04 7.83
CA ALA A 30 3.28 12.09 7.33
C ALA A 30 4.46 12.82 6.65
N PRO A 31 5.72 12.44 6.96
CA PRO A 31 6.91 13.12 6.43
C PRO A 31 7.07 12.96 4.90
N PHE A 32 6.33 12.04 4.30
CA PHE A 32 6.29 11.79 2.87
C PHE A 32 4.83 11.59 2.43
N LEU A 33 4.38 12.43 1.50
CA LEU A 33 3.04 12.42 0.89
C LEU A 33 1.89 12.40 1.92
N GLY A 34 1.94 13.25 2.95
CA GLY A 34 0.81 13.42 3.88
C GLY A 34 -0.47 13.89 3.18
N GLY A 35 -1.63 13.32 3.56
CA GLY A 35 -2.93 13.58 2.92
C GLY A 35 -3.11 12.92 1.55
N TYR A 36 -2.15 12.11 1.08
CA TYR A 36 -2.27 11.44 -0.21
C TYR A 36 -3.18 10.22 -0.12
N HIS A 37 -4.09 10.07 -1.09
CA HIS A 37 -4.89 8.87 -1.26
C HIS A 37 -4.08 7.79 -1.97
N ALA A 38 -4.00 6.61 -1.34
CA ALA A 38 -3.24 5.46 -1.85
C ALA A 38 -4.02 4.16 -1.66
N PHE A 39 -3.54 3.10 -2.29
CA PHE A 39 -3.91 1.73 -1.91
C PHE A 39 -3.04 1.32 -0.72
N PRO A 40 -3.59 0.53 0.23
CA PRO A 40 -2.83 0.07 1.39
C PRO A 40 -1.60 -0.71 0.94
N GLY A 41 -0.49 -0.53 1.65
CA GLY A 41 0.77 -1.13 1.28
C GLY A 41 2.01 -0.36 1.74
N GLY A 42 3.14 -1.04 1.67
CA GLY A 42 4.39 -0.50 2.18
C GLY A 42 5.60 -1.26 1.69
N MET A 43 6.69 -1.15 2.45
CA MET A 43 7.99 -1.67 2.05
C MET A 43 8.04 -3.17 2.31
N ALA A 44 8.62 -3.91 1.37
CA ALA A 44 8.93 -5.31 1.61
C ALA A 44 10.13 -5.42 2.56
N GLU A 45 10.05 -6.34 3.51
CA GLU A 45 11.21 -6.79 4.27
C GLU A 45 12.20 -7.55 3.35
N ALA A 46 13.46 -7.71 3.78
CA ALA A 46 14.57 -8.07 2.90
C ALA A 46 14.31 -9.28 1.97
N ASP A 47 13.77 -10.37 2.52
CA ASP A 47 13.47 -11.61 1.81
C ASP A 47 11.95 -11.85 1.65
N GLU A 48 11.14 -10.82 1.87
CA GLU A 48 9.68 -10.92 1.82
C GLU A 48 9.18 -10.93 0.37
N ALA A 49 8.32 -11.91 0.07
CA ALA A 49 7.61 -11.94 -1.20
C ALA A 49 6.66 -10.72 -1.31
N PRO A 50 6.54 -10.06 -2.48
CA PRO A 50 5.67 -8.90 -2.63
C PRO A 50 4.22 -9.13 -2.16
N GLU A 51 3.68 -10.31 -2.39
CA GLU A 51 2.32 -10.69 -1.98
C GLU A 51 2.19 -10.74 -0.44
N ALA A 52 3.22 -11.27 0.25
CA ALA A 52 3.25 -11.30 1.71
C ALA A 52 3.38 -9.89 2.30
N ALA A 53 4.22 -9.04 1.70
CA ALA A 53 4.37 -7.64 2.10
C ALA A 53 3.04 -6.87 1.94
N ALA A 54 2.36 -7.02 0.80
CA ALA A 54 1.08 -6.35 0.55
C ALA A 54 0.01 -6.77 1.57
N LEU A 55 -0.07 -8.06 1.92
CA LEU A 55 -1.02 -8.58 2.91
C LEU A 55 -0.70 -8.07 4.33
N ARG A 56 0.58 -8.10 4.75
CA ARG A 56 1.03 -7.62 6.05
C ARG A 56 0.75 -6.14 6.22
N GLU A 57 1.18 -5.31 5.27
CA GLU A 57 1.01 -3.86 5.32
C GLU A 57 -0.48 -3.48 5.31
N THR A 58 -1.30 -4.17 4.52
CA THR A 58 -2.77 -3.95 4.52
C THR A 58 -3.43 -4.32 5.86
N TRP A 59 -2.84 -5.26 6.62
CA TRP A 59 -3.34 -5.61 7.96
C TRP A 59 -2.90 -4.60 9.04
N GLU A 60 -1.79 -3.90 8.82
CA GLU A 60 -1.20 -2.94 9.78
C GLU A 60 -1.81 -1.53 9.70
N GLU A 61 -2.35 -1.14 8.54
CA GLU A 61 -3.02 0.16 8.29
C GLU A 61 -4.48 0.22 8.79
#